data_AF-A0A2N9EDU4-F1
#
_entry.id   AF-A0A2N9EDU4-F1
#
_cell.length_a   1.000
_cell.length_b   1.000
_cell.length_c   1.000
_cell.angle_alpha   90.00
_cell.angle_beta   90.00
_cell.angle_gamma   90.00
#
_symmetry.space_group_name_H-M   'P 1'
#
loop_
_entity.id
_entity.type
_entity.pdbx_description
1 polymer ?
#
loop_
_entity_poly.entity_id
_entity_poly.type
_entity_poly.pdbx_seq_one_letter_code
_entity_poly.pdbx_strand_id
1 'polypeptide(L)'
;MEKIKEEIGEIDERSVKSQVPEVELQVFRRGKGPIEVVKSRLGGYEEDQLDVGDILEKYGFKSIYAFNPESGRGRGLAIRFNPRNGRSVLTYRNGSVVYIDGEPKVLTTNYYLET
;
A
#
# COMPACT_ATOMS: atom_id res chain seq x y z
N MET A 1 -52.89 -15.20 0.82
CA MET A 1 -52.09 -14.14 0.20
C MET A 1 -52.07 -12.96 1.15
N GLU A 2 -51.21 -13.02 2.15
CA GLU A 2 -51.02 -11.94 3.12
C GLU A 2 -49.53 -11.63 3.08
N LYS A 3 -49.23 -10.46 2.50
CA LYS A 3 -47.94 -10.06 1.96
C LYS A 3 -46.94 -9.78 3.08
N ILE A 4 -45.96 -10.66 3.24
CA ILE A 4 -44.50 -10.40 3.20
C ILE A 4 -44.09 -8.92 3.36
N LYS A 5 -44.22 -8.35 4.56
CA LYS A 5 -43.84 -6.94 4.82
C LYS A 5 -43.14 -6.71 6.18
N GLU A 6 -42.47 -7.71 6.71
CA GLU A 6 -41.62 -7.56 7.90
C GLU A 6 -40.26 -8.22 7.70
N GLU A 7 -39.51 -7.80 6.68
CA GLU A 7 -38.07 -8.06 6.62
C GLU A 7 -37.35 -7.09 5.67
N ILE A 8 -37.60 -5.79 5.85
CA ILE A 8 -36.62 -4.79 5.44
C ILE A 8 -36.24 -4.03 6.70
N GLY A 9 -35.18 -4.52 7.35
CA GLY A 9 -34.50 -3.79 8.41
C GLY A 9 -34.25 -2.37 7.92
N GLU A 10 -34.77 -1.44 8.71
CA GLU A 10 -34.56 -0.01 8.65
C GLU A 10 -33.13 0.30 8.17
N ILE A 11 -33.03 0.80 6.93
CA ILE A 11 -31.78 1.33 6.42
C ILE A 11 -31.59 2.65 7.16
N ASP A 12 -30.86 2.60 8.26
CA ASP A 12 -30.46 3.78 9.02
C ASP A 12 -29.66 4.72 8.11
N GLU A 13 -30.34 5.70 7.52
CA GLU A 13 -29.80 6.72 6.63
C GLU A 13 -28.79 7.68 7.32
N ARG A 14 -28.35 7.39 8.57
CA ARG A 14 -27.45 8.26 9.34
C ARG A 14 -26.05 7.70 9.63
N SER A 15 -25.68 6.53 9.12
CA SER A 15 -24.26 6.12 9.13
C SER A 15 -23.65 6.24 7.74
N VAL A 16 -23.38 7.47 7.29
CA VAL A 16 -22.30 7.67 6.31
C VAL A 16 -21.01 7.32 7.04
N LYS A 17 -20.67 6.03 7.12
CA LYS A 17 -19.30 5.62 7.45
C LYS A 17 -18.47 6.14 6.29
N SER A 18 -17.79 7.28 6.48
CA SER A 18 -16.72 7.68 5.58
C SER A 18 -15.69 6.57 5.62
N GLN A 19 -15.75 5.64 4.67
CA GLN A 19 -14.73 4.62 4.54
C GLN A 19 -13.47 5.36 4.14
N VAL A 20 -12.46 5.30 5.00
CA VAL A 20 -11.13 5.81 4.69
C VAL A 20 -10.71 5.20 3.35
N PRO A 21 -10.31 6.00 2.35
CA PRO A 21 -9.83 5.50 1.07
C PRO A 21 -8.71 4.47 1.23
N GLU A 22 -8.74 3.40 0.44
CA GLU A 22 -7.74 2.33 0.50
C GLU A 22 -7.22 2.01 -0.91
N VAL A 23 -6.03 1.43 -0.97
CA VAL A 23 -5.48 0.81 -2.18
C VAL A 23 -5.11 -0.63 -1.91
N GLU A 24 -5.09 -1.46 -2.94
CA GLU A 24 -4.43 -2.76 -2.88
C GLU A 24 -2.95 -2.60 -3.26
N LEU A 25 -2.07 -3.01 -2.37
CA LEU A 25 -0.64 -3.08 -2.63
C LEU A 25 -0.26 -4.51 -2.97
N GLN A 26 0.37 -4.70 -4.12
CA GLN A 26 1.07 -5.95 -4.45
C GLN A 26 2.57 -5.73 -4.27
N VAL A 27 3.11 -6.34 -3.22
CA VAL A 27 4.45 -6.05 -2.74
C VAL A 27 5.43 -7.08 -3.30
N PHE A 28 6.50 -6.62 -3.93
CA PHE A 28 7.58 -7.43 -4.47
C PHE A 28 8.89 -7.09 -3.76
N ARG A 29 9.87 -8.00 -3.83
CA ARG A 29 11.20 -7.83 -3.30
C ARG A 29 12.24 -8.15 -4.37
N ARG A 30 12.85 -7.13 -4.94
CA ARG A 30 13.80 -7.21 -6.07
C ARG A 30 13.23 -8.02 -7.24
N GLY A 31 12.01 -7.70 -7.63
CA GLY A 31 11.27 -8.37 -8.70
C GLY A 31 10.75 -9.77 -8.36
N LYS A 32 11.04 -10.30 -7.16
CA LYS A 32 10.45 -11.57 -6.68
C LYS A 32 9.17 -11.28 -5.91
N GLY A 33 8.09 -11.94 -6.28
CA GLY A 33 6.82 -11.78 -5.58
C GLY A 33 5.60 -12.04 -6.47
N PRO A 34 4.41 -11.60 -6.00
CA PRO A 34 4.20 -10.79 -4.79
C PRO A 34 4.55 -11.57 -3.50
N ILE A 35 5.23 -10.92 -2.55
CA ILE A 35 5.48 -11.44 -1.20
C ILE A 35 4.29 -11.23 -0.27
N GLU A 36 3.45 -10.22 -0.57
CA GLU A 36 2.19 -9.94 0.11
C GLU A 36 1.27 -9.16 -0.83
N VAL A 37 -0.04 -9.42 -0.75
CA VAL A 37 -1.11 -8.59 -1.33
C VAL A 37 -1.94 -8.07 -0.18
N VAL A 38 -1.98 -6.75 0.01
CA VAL A 38 -2.56 -6.15 1.22
C VAL A 38 -3.32 -4.87 0.90
N LYS A 39 -4.42 -4.62 1.62
CA LYS A 39 -5.08 -3.31 1.60
C LYS A 39 -4.35 -2.33 2.50
N SER A 40 -4.06 -1.15 1.96
CA SER A 40 -3.41 -0.05 2.69
C SER A 40 -4.31 1.17 2.66
N ARG A 41 -4.58 1.73 3.84
CA ARG A 41 -5.32 2.99 3.98
C ARG A 41 -4.48 4.15 3.48
N LEU A 42 -5.11 5.01 2.71
CA LEU A 42 -4.55 6.30 2.34
C LEU A 42 -4.75 7.28 3.49
N GLY A 43 -3.83 8.23 3.61
CA GLY A 43 -3.90 9.31 4.58
C GLY A 43 -3.37 10.60 3.97
N GLY A 44 -2.83 11.48 4.80
CA GLY A 44 -2.62 12.86 4.39
C GLY A 44 -3.92 13.67 4.48
N TYR A 45 -3.84 14.98 4.21
CA TYR A 45 -4.97 15.89 4.41
C TYR A 45 -6.16 15.55 3.50
N GLU A 46 -5.86 15.16 2.25
CA GLU A 46 -6.85 14.76 1.24
C GLU A 46 -7.13 13.24 1.24
N GLU A 47 -6.57 12.49 2.21
CA GLU A 47 -6.68 11.03 2.30
C GLU A 47 -6.28 10.29 1.01
N ASP A 48 -5.24 10.75 0.33
CA ASP A 48 -4.78 10.23 -0.95
C ASP A 48 -3.29 9.80 -0.97
N GLN A 49 -2.62 9.80 0.18
CA GLN A 49 -1.19 9.49 0.30
C GLN A 49 -0.93 8.16 0.99
N LEU A 50 -0.01 7.36 0.43
CA LEU A 50 0.49 6.15 1.07
C LEU A 50 1.32 6.47 2.31
N ASP A 51 1.22 5.62 3.34
CA ASP A 51 2.21 5.59 4.42
C ASP A 51 3.46 4.81 3.99
N VAL A 52 4.39 5.50 3.35
CA VAL A 52 5.63 4.90 2.83
C VAL A 52 6.54 4.51 3.99
N GLY A 53 6.54 5.25 5.10
CA GLY A 53 7.31 4.93 6.30
C GLY A 53 6.95 3.55 6.85
N ASP A 54 5.67 3.32 7.09
CA ASP A 54 5.15 2.04 7.59
C ASP A 54 5.44 0.88 6.63
N ILE A 55 5.30 1.11 5.31
CA ILE A 55 5.64 0.10 4.30
C ILE A 55 7.13 -0.27 4.37
N LEU A 56 8.02 0.73 4.43
CA LEU A 56 9.46 0.49 4.51
C LEU A 56 9.85 -0.28 5.78
N GLU A 57 9.24 0.05 6.92
CA GLU A 57 9.45 -0.62 8.19
C GLU A 57 8.93 -2.07 8.16
N LYS A 58 7.65 -2.27 7.83
CA LYS A 58 6.98 -3.57 7.82
C LYS A 58 7.75 -4.61 7.00
N TYR A 59 8.25 -4.21 5.83
CA TYR A 59 8.90 -5.14 4.90
C TYR A 59 10.43 -5.13 4.96
N GLY A 60 11.04 -4.31 5.82
CA GLY A 60 12.49 -4.18 5.94
C GLY A 60 13.15 -3.60 4.69
N PHE A 61 12.48 -2.66 4.01
CA PHE A 61 12.97 -2.03 2.80
C PHE A 61 13.71 -0.70 3.11
N LYS A 62 14.70 -0.37 2.29
CA LYS A 62 15.36 0.95 2.31
C LYS A 62 14.72 1.91 1.31
N SER A 63 14.12 1.39 0.24
CA SER A 63 13.38 2.14 -0.77
C SER A 63 12.37 1.24 -1.46
N ILE A 64 11.32 1.84 -2.02
CA ILE A 64 10.30 1.18 -2.83
C ILE A 64 10.08 1.91 -4.16
N TYR A 65 9.69 1.15 -5.17
CA TYR A 65 9.49 1.61 -6.54
C TYR A 65 8.14 1.13 -7.05
N ALA A 66 7.32 2.04 -7.59
CA ALA A 66 6.11 1.68 -8.32
C ALA A 66 6.46 1.20 -9.72
N PHE A 67 5.88 0.11 -10.20
CA PHE A 67 6.11 -0.37 -11.57
C PHE A 67 4.81 -0.82 -12.23
N ASN A 68 4.82 -0.92 -13.57
CA ASN A 68 3.74 -1.54 -14.32
C ASN A 68 4.18 -2.94 -14.76
N PRO A 69 3.55 -4.02 -14.25
CA PRO A 69 3.92 -5.40 -14.60
C PRO A 69 3.72 -5.73 -16.09
N GLU A 70 2.79 -5.05 -16.77
CA GLU A 70 2.49 -5.30 -18.18
C GLU A 70 3.47 -4.62 -19.14
N SER A 71 4.18 -3.59 -18.66
CA SER A 71 4.98 -2.73 -19.55
C SER A 71 6.27 -3.37 -20.07
N GLY A 72 6.73 -4.48 -19.47
CA GLY A 72 7.96 -5.19 -19.84
C GLY A 72 9.25 -4.37 -19.76
N ARG A 73 9.19 -3.08 -19.39
CA ARG A 73 10.32 -2.15 -19.33
C ARG A 73 10.88 -2.09 -17.90
N GLY A 74 12.21 -2.07 -17.80
CA GLY A 74 12.95 -2.19 -16.54
C GLY A 74 12.75 -1.04 -15.53
N ARG A 75 13.19 -1.30 -14.29
CA ARG A 75 13.19 -0.50 -13.04
C ARG A 75 12.02 0.48 -12.86
N GLY A 76 11.16 0.18 -11.89
CA GLY A 76 10.05 1.05 -11.49
C GLY A 76 10.46 2.48 -11.07
N LEU A 77 9.48 3.36 -10.98
CA LEU A 77 9.60 4.73 -10.51
C LEU A 77 9.71 4.76 -8.98
N ALA A 78 10.72 5.45 -8.44
CA ALA A 78 10.89 5.56 -6.99
C ALA A 78 9.70 6.27 -6.34
N ILE A 79 9.06 5.65 -5.34
CA ILE A 79 8.03 6.32 -4.55
C ILE A 79 8.74 7.19 -3.51
N ARG A 80 8.80 8.49 -3.77
CA ARG A 80 9.35 9.49 -2.84
C ARG A 80 8.34 9.77 -1.74
N PHE A 81 8.84 10.09 -0.55
CA PHE A 81 8.01 10.43 0.60
C PHE A 81 8.60 11.61 1.37
N ASN A 82 7.73 12.34 2.07
CA ASN A 82 8.15 13.43 2.94
C ASN A 82 8.74 12.85 4.23
N PRO A 83 10.03 13.13 4.56
CA PRO A 83 10.70 12.52 5.69
C PRO A 83 10.11 12.92 7.06
N ARG A 84 9.30 14.00 7.12
CA ARG A 84 8.66 14.44 8.37
C ARG A 84 7.48 13.58 8.78
N ASN A 85 6.76 12.99 7.83
CA ASN A 85 5.51 12.27 8.09
C ASN A 85 5.41 10.90 7.40
N GLY A 86 6.43 10.49 6.64
CA GLY A 86 6.44 9.19 5.97
C GLY A 86 5.50 9.09 4.76
N ARG A 87 4.80 10.16 4.37
CA ARG A 87 3.75 10.11 3.35
C ARG A 87 4.29 10.26 1.94
N SER A 88 3.74 9.51 0.99
CA SER A 88 4.11 9.62 -0.41
C SER A 88 3.91 11.04 -0.93
N VAL A 89 4.83 11.50 -1.79
CA VAL A 89 4.68 12.80 -2.48
C VAL A 89 3.56 12.72 -3.53
N LEU A 90 3.44 11.58 -4.21
CA LEU A 90 2.38 11.32 -5.16
C LEU A 90 1.12 10.81 -4.47
N THR A 91 0.00 11.12 -5.09
CA THR A 91 -1.34 10.76 -4.63
C THR A 91 -1.84 9.50 -5.33
N TYR A 92 -2.78 8.83 -4.69
CA TYR A 92 -3.34 7.56 -5.11
C TYR A 92 -4.86 7.61 -5.04
N ARG A 93 -5.51 6.92 -5.96
CA ARG A 93 -6.97 6.84 -6.00
C ARG A 93 -7.47 5.69 -5.14
N ASN A 94 -8.57 5.93 -4.42
CA ASN A 94 -9.31 4.86 -3.73
C ASN A 94 -9.61 3.69 -4.68
N GLY A 95 -9.39 2.46 -4.22
CA GLY A 95 -9.60 1.22 -4.96
C GLY A 95 -8.55 0.93 -6.03
N SER A 96 -7.48 1.73 -6.15
CA SER A 96 -6.40 1.43 -7.10
C SER A 96 -5.55 0.24 -6.65
N VAL A 97 -5.00 -0.49 -7.63
CA VAL A 97 -4.00 -1.53 -7.42
C VAL A 97 -2.63 -0.95 -7.73
N VAL A 98 -1.71 -1.03 -6.78
CA VAL A 98 -0.36 -0.48 -6.89
C VAL A 98 0.65 -1.60 -6.72
N TYR A 99 1.47 -1.81 -7.74
CA TYR A 99 2.58 -2.75 -7.71
C TYR A 99 3.82 -2.03 -7.20
N ILE A 100 4.39 -2.51 -6.09
CA ILE A 100 5.60 -1.94 -5.51
C ILE A 100 6.72 -2.98 -5.47
N ASP A 101 7.93 -2.59 -5.84
CA ASP A 101 9.13 -3.41 -5.68
C ASP A 101 10.04 -2.78 -4.63
N GLY A 102 10.36 -3.54 -3.59
CA GLY A 102 11.15 -3.10 -2.46
C GLY A 102 12.61 -3.54 -2.57
N GLU A 103 13.51 -2.59 -2.33
CA GLU A 103 14.94 -2.85 -2.15
C GLU A 103 15.22 -3.07 -0.65
N PRO A 104 15.69 -4.26 -0.23
CA PRO A 104 15.94 -4.56 1.18
C PRO A 104 17.00 -3.65 1.81
N LYS A 105 16.85 -3.39 3.11
CA LYS A 105 17.96 -2.93 3.95
C LYS A 105 19.04 -4.03 3.93
N VAL A 106 20.28 -3.68 3.60
CA VAL A 106 21.40 -4.64 3.70
C VAL A 106 21.71 -4.77 5.19
N LEU A 107 21.44 -5.92 5.79
CA LEU A 107 21.97 -6.25 7.10
C LEU A 107 23.45 -6.60 6.90
N THR A 108 24.35 -5.72 7.35
CA THR A 108 25.79 -5.97 7.39
C THR A 108 26.09 -7.00 8.48
N THR A 109 25.84 -8.28 8.21
CA THR A 109 26.14 -9.38 9.16
C THR A 109 27.23 -10.35 8.69
N ASN A 110 27.90 -10.11 7.55
CA ASN A 110 28.93 -11.02 7.03
C ASN A 110 30.36 -10.45 7.02
N TYR A 111 30.67 -9.44 7.83
CA TYR A 111 32.03 -8.84 7.89
C TYR A 111 32.92 -9.36 9.03
N TYR A 112 32.56 -10.46 9.68
CA TYR A 112 33.42 -11.14 10.65
C TYR A 112 33.35 -12.66 10.46
N LEU A 113 33.80 -13.15 9.31
CA LEU A 113 34.38 -14.49 9.29
C LEU A 113 35.83 -14.32 9.75
N GLU A 114 36.06 -14.64 11.03
CA GLU A 114 37.37 -14.72 11.65
C GLU A 114 38.29 -15.65 10.83
N THR A 115 39.50 -15.18 10.57
CA THR A 115 40.61 -15.96 9.97
C THR A 115 41.29 -16.84 11.00
#